data_AF-A0AAU0PQW4-F1
#
_entry.id   AF-A0AAU0PQW4-F1
#
_cell.length_a   1.000
_cell.length_b   1.000
_cell.length_c   1.000
_cell.angle_alpha   90.00
_cell.angle_beta   90.00
_cell.angle_gamma   90.00
#
_symmetry.space_group_name_H-M   'P 1'
#
loop_
_entity.id
_entity.type
_entity.pdbx_description
1 polymer ?
#
loop_
_entity_poly.entity_id
_entity_poly.type
_entity_poly.pdbx_seq_one_letter_code
_entity_poly.pdbx_strand_id
1 'polypeptide(L)'
;MSKFKKITFLWLLFISIFLIFNFLVFFNYTSKVYPDTADTTIGDLARMSYMVDIIQERKNIVDLEKLHISQNEYKNEIIDVLTIGDSFSNGNVGGKNSYYQDYISTIYNKKVLNLNIQNVGNTSNYIEIIALFANSGYLEKIGVKYVLIESVQREALVRFARNDLNLAIKTDKNLETIFRNSIETYNIEKLHNLKPSIINNLNLNAFIYNIKYYIKGYGKLNSSVYIEKLNKDLFTSKSSSKLAFYHEDIKKLSLETKENIELLNHNFNNLADILESKGIKLIFMPAVDKYNLYRPYIISNNYIESIFFEYLSTLDKKYIFINTKEILSKNLENSEKDIFYADDTHWSYKASNNIIESDEFNNIFNKGEQ
;
A
#
# COMPACT_ATOMS: atom_id res chain seq x y z
N MET A 1 -21.90 -55.89 19.08
CA MET A 1 -21.72 -54.52 19.60
C MET A 1 -23.09 -53.85 19.69
N SER A 2 -23.53 -53.40 20.87
CA SER A 2 -24.87 -52.80 21.04
C SER A 2 -25.02 -51.56 20.14
N LYS A 3 -26.25 -51.23 19.75
CA LYS A 3 -26.56 -50.05 18.93
C LYS A 3 -25.91 -48.77 19.51
N PHE A 4 -25.92 -48.63 20.83
CA PHE A 4 -25.23 -47.57 21.56
C PHE A 4 -23.71 -47.59 21.33
N LYS A 5 -23.04 -48.74 21.49
CA LYS A 5 -21.59 -48.84 21.24
C LYS A 5 -21.22 -48.45 19.80
N LYS A 6 -22.03 -48.82 18.80
CA LYS A 6 -21.81 -48.43 17.39
C LYS A 6 -21.93 -46.91 17.20
N ILE A 7 -22.97 -46.29 17.77
CA ILE A 7 -23.18 -44.85 17.71
C ILE A 7 -22.02 -44.12 18.41
N THR A 8 -21.63 -44.55 19.61
CA THR A 8 -20.50 -43.98 20.35
C THR A 8 -19.20 -44.07 19.55
N PHE A 9 -18.93 -45.21 18.91
CA PHE A 9 -17.74 -45.35 18.06
C PHE A 9 -17.75 -44.37 16.89
N LEU A 10 -18.87 -44.21 16.19
CA LEU A 10 -18.99 -43.25 15.09
C LEU A 10 -18.78 -41.80 15.55
N TRP A 11 -19.31 -41.43 16.72
CA TRP A 11 -19.07 -40.11 17.31
C TRP A 11 -17.60 -39.88 17.65
N LEU A 12 -16.95 -40.86 18.29
CA LEU A 12 -15.52 -40.77 18.61
C LEU A 12 -14.67 -40.69 17.35
N LEU A 13 -15.02 -41.45 16.32
CA LEU A 13 -14.35 -41.39 15.02
C LEU A 13 -14.51 -40.01 14.38
N PHE A 14 -15.72 -39.45 14.36
CA PHE A 14 -15.97 -38.12 13.79
C PHE A 14 -15.23 -37.02 14.55
N ILE A 15 -15.26 -37.05 15.88
CA ILE A 15 -14.51 -36.11 16.74
C ILE A 15 -13.01 -36.25 16.48
N SER A 16 -12.49 -37.48 16.40
CA SER A 16 -11.07 -37.71 16.11
C SER A 16 -10.67 -37.15 14.74
N ILE A 17 -11.46 -37.41 13.70
CA ILE A 17 -11.25 -36.85 12.36
C ILE A 17 -11.27 -35.32 12.40
N PHE A 18 -12.23 -34.72 13.09
CA PHE A 18 -12.35 -33.27 13.22
C PHE A 18 -11.13 -32.65 13.91
N LEU A 19 -10.66 -33.26 15.01
CA LEU A 19 -9.48 -32.79 15.74
C LEU A 19 -8.20 -32.96 14.92
N ILE A 20 -8.01 -34.12 14.28
CA ILE A 20 -6.86 -34.40 13.42
C ILE A 20 -6.84 -33.43 12.23
N PHE A 21 -8.00 -33.19 11.59
CA PHE A 21 -8.11 -32.24 10.49
C PHE A 21 -7.67 -30.83 10.91
N ASN A 22 -8.23 -30.30 12.00
CA ASN A 22 -7.87 -28.98 12.49
C ASN A 22 -6.38 -28.89 12.86
N PHE A 23 -5.87 -29.90 13.56
CA PHE A 23 -4.45 -29.97 13.93
C PHE A 23 -3.56 -29.93 12.69
N LEU A 24 -3.79 -30.81 11.70
CA LEU A 24 -2.96 -30.91 10.51
C LEU A 24 -3.02 -29.62 9.67
N VAL A 25 -4.20 -29.05 9.45
CA VAL A 25 -4.32 -27.84 8.63
C VAL A 25 -3.72 -26.63 9.36
N PHE A 26 -3.95 -26.52 10.67
CA PHE A 26 -3.43 -25.41 11.46
C PHE A 26 -1.91 -25.34 11.42
N PHE A 27 -1.21 -26.45 11.71
CA PHE A 27 0.25 -26.46 11.76
C PHE A 27 0.92 -26.44 10.38
N ASN A 28 0.23 -26.87 9.32
CA ASN A 28 0.81 -26.85 7.97
C ASN A 28 0.54 -25.54 7.21
N TYR A 29 -0.56 -24.84 7.49
CA TYR A 29 -1.00 -23.66 6.73
C TYR A 29 -1.35 -22.48 7.62
N THR A 30 -2.40 -22.60 8.45
CA THR A 30 -3.00 -21.45 9.15
C THR A 30 -2.00 -20.73 10.03
N SER A 31 -1.29 -21.45 10.91
CA SER A 31 -0.33 -20.84 11.83
C SER A 31 0.81 -20.12 11.13
N LYS A 32 1.26 -20.64 9.98
CA LYS A 32 2.44 -20.14 9.27
C LYS A 32 2.23 -18.77 8.63
N VAL A 33 1.00 -18.41 8.29
CA VAL A 33 0.71 -17.10 7.69
C VAL A 33 0.52 -16.00 8.73
N TYR A 34 0.67 -16.30 10.02
CA TYR A 34 0.71 -15.31 11.09
C TYR A 34 2.14 -15.17 11.62
N PRO A 35 2.57 -13.94 11.97
CA PRO A 35 3.93 -13.72 12.44
C PRO A 35 4.19 -14.49 13.74
N ASP A 36 5.38 -15.06 13.88
CA ASP A 36 5.75 -15.79 15.09
C ASP A 36 6.01 -14.86 16.27
N THR A 37 6.56 -13.68 16.00
CA THR A 37 6.91 -12.66 17.01
C THR A 37 6.28 -11.30 16.70
N ALA A 38 6.29 -10.39 17.67
CA ALA A 38 5.86 -9.00 17.46
C ALA A 38 6.83 -8.22 16.54
N ASP A 39 8.10 -8.64 16.49
CA ASP A 39 9.15 -7.96 15.72
C ASP A 39 9.17 -8.34 14.24
N THR A 40 8.35 -9.31 13.86
CA THR A 40 8.27 -9.88 12.52
C THR A 40 6.93 -9.59 11.88
N THR A 41 6.95 -9.34 10.58
CA THR A 41 5.77 -9.06 9.77
C THR A 41 5.65 -10.11 8.67
N ILE A 42 4.41 -10.57 8.44
CA ILE A 42 4.02 -11.40 7.29
C ILE A 42 2.95 -10.63 6.54
N GLY A 43 3.02 -10.63 5.21
CA GLY A 43 2.11 -9.84 4.40
C GLY A 43 0.68 -10.40 4.31
N ASP A 44 -0.26 -9.51 3.99
CA ASP A 44 -1.69 -9.81 3.95
C ASP A 44 -2.06 -10.82 2.87
N LEU A 45 -1.35 -10.84 1.73
CA LEU A 45 -1.64 -11.79 0.66
C LEU A 45 -1.34 -13.22 1.07
N ALA A 46 -0.32 -13.48 1.89
CA ALA A 46 -0.11 -14.81 2.48
C ALA A 46 -1.30 -15.20 3.38
N ARG A 47 -1.77 -14.29 4.26
CA ARG A 47 -2.93 -14.54 5.12
C ARG A 47 -4.22 -14.78 4.34
N MET A 48 -4.46 -13.99 3.31
CA MET A 48 -5.68 -14.06 2.51
C MET A 48 -5.70 -15.27 1.56
N SER A 49 -4.53 -15.78 1.16
CA SER A 49 -4.41 -16.95 0.28
C SER A 49 -4.18 -18.26 1.04
N TYR A 50 -3.65 -18.20 2.26
CA TYR A 50 -3.08 -19.34 3.00
C TYR A 50 -1.96 -20.08 2.23
N MET A 51 -1.26 -19.37 1.34
CA MET A 51 -0.10 -19.89 0.62
C MET A 51 1.16 -19.69 1.43
N VAL A 52 1.72 -20.79 1.92
CA VAL A 52 2.92 -20.78 2.76
C VAL A 52 4.19 -20.52 1.95
N ASP A 53 4.19 -20.90 0.68
CA ASP A 53 5.39 -20.82 -0.16
C ASP A 53 5.67 -19.42 -0.74
N ILE A 54 4.75 -18.48 -0.57
CA ILE A 54 4.98 -17.05 -0.90
C ILE A 54 5.38 -16.22 0.32
N ILE A 55 5.33 -16.78 1.54
CA ILE A 55 5.66 -16.04 2.76
C ILE A 55 7.06 -15.45 2.63
N GLN A 56 7.14 -14.17 2.95
CA GLN A 56 8.37 -13.39 2.99
C GLN A 56 8.44 -12.64 4.31
N GLU A 57 8.69 -13.42 5.36
CA GLU A 57 8.83 -12.91 6.72
C GLU A 57 9.98 -11.90 6.79
N ARG A 58 9.71 -10.78 7.46
CA ARG A 58 10.62 -9.63 7.53
C ARG A 58 10.61 -9.05 8.93
N LYS A 59 11.78 -8.61 9.38
CA LYS A 59 11.94 -7.90 10.66
C LYS A 59 11.71 -6.42 10.46
N ASN A 60 11.02 -5.80 11.42
CA ASN A 60 10.85 -4.36 11.47
C ASN A 60 12.19 -3.74 11.91
N ILE A 61 12.87 -3.03 11.00
CA ILE A 61 14.19 -2.43 11.23
C ILE A 61 14.17 -1.01 10.68
N VAL A 62 14.65 -0.07 11.47
CA VAL A 62 14.88 1.31 11.05
C VAL A 62 16.36 1.60 11.20
N ASP A 63 17.06 1.81 10.08
CA ASP A 63 18.50 2.06 10.05
C ASP A 63 18.91 3.33 9.28
N LEU A 64 17.92 4.15 8.90
CA LEU A 64 18.14 5.47 8.30
C LEU A 64 18.50 6.50 9.37
N GLU A 65 19.43 7.41 9.03
CA GLU A 65 19.94 8.43 9.97
C GLU A 65 18.88 9.47 10.33
N LYS A 66 18.02 9.84 9.38
CA LYS A 66 16.97 10.85 9.56
C LYS A 66 15.62 10.25 9.24
N LEU A 67 14.69 10.45 10.15
CA LEU A 67 13.32 9.98 10.03
C LEU A 67 12.40 11.16 9.72
N HIS A 68 11.26 10.85 9.11
CA HIS A 68 10.16 11.79 9.02
C HIS A 68 9.57 12.07 10.41
N ILE A 69 8.88 13.20 10.51
CA ILE A 69 8.13 13.59 11.69
C ILE A 69 6.73 13.03 11.53
N SER A 70 6.31 12.17 12.47
CA SER A 70 4.93 11.75 12.55
C SER A 70 4.06 12.91 13.03
N GLN A 71 2.80 12.94 12.62
CA GLN A 71 1.88 14.02 12.97
C GLN A 71 1.78 14.31 14.49
N ASN A 72 1.77 13.25 15.29
CA ASN A 72 1.73 13.28 16.76
C ASN A 72 3.03 13.80 17.40
N GLU A 73 4.16 13.71 16.70
CA GLU A 73 5.50 14.12 17.14
C GLU A 73 5.82 15.57 16.75
N TYR A 74 4.97 16.20 15.93
CA TYR A 74 5.21 17.55 15.43
C TYR A 74 5.23 18.61 16.55
N LYS A 75 6.36 19.31 16.67
CA LYS A 75 6.63 20.34 17.71
C LYS A 75 6.69 21.77 17.15
N ASN A 76 5.84 22.09 16.18
CA ASN A 76 5.78 23.42 15.54
C ASN A 76 7.11 23.85 14.89
N GLU A 77 7.86 22.90 14.35
CA GLU A 77 9.09 23.15 13.60
C GLU A 77 8.78 23.59 12.16
N ILE A 78 9.75 24.22 11.49
CA ILE A 78 9.64 24.46 10.05
C ILE A 78 9.76 23.13 9.29
N ILE A 79 8.84 22.90 8.36
CA ILE A 79 8.72 21.68 7.56
C ILE A 79 8.99 22.01 6.10
N ASP A 80 9.87 21.27 5.44
CA ASP A 80 10.13 21.46 4.00
C ASP A 80 9.07 20.74 3.15
N VAL A 81 8.71 19.52 3.54
CA VAL A 81 7.81 18.63 2.79
C VAL A 81 6.69 18.13 3.68
N LEU A 82 5.44 18.37 3.27
CA LEU A 82 4.26 17.74 3.89
C LEU A 82 3.80 16.59 2.99
N THR A 83 3.65 15.40 3.56
CA THR A 83 3.09 14.24 2.83
C THR A 83 1.69 13.90 3.33
N ILE A 84 0.82 13.45 2.45
CA ILE A 84 -0.46 12.79 2.78
C ILE A 84 -0.65 11.63 1.82
N GLY A 85 -1.12 10.49 2.33
CA GLY A 85 -1.40 9.35 1.47
C GLY A 85 -2.02 8.20 2.23
N ASP A 86 -2.07 7.05 1.55
CA ASP A 86 -2.75 5.87 2.08
C ASP A 86 -1.79 4.97 2.89
N SER A 87 -2.04 3.67 2.95
CA SER A 87 -1.22 2.74 3.73
C SER A 87 0.25 2.70 3.29
N PHE A 88 0.58 3.07 2.04
CA PHE A 88 1.96 3.23 1.58
C PHE A 88 2.69 4.40 2.25
N SER A 89 1.97 5.47 2.58
CA SER A 89 2.49 6.62 3.33
C SER A 89 2.53 6.39 4.84
N ASN A 90 1.89 5.33 5.35
CA ASN A 90 1.74 5.08 6.78
C ASN A 90 2.53 3.88 7.29
N GLY A 91 3.44 3.33 6.47
CA GLY A 91 4.37 2.27 6.89
C GLY A 91 3.72 0.92 7.19
N ASN A 92 2.47 0.70 6.75
CA ASN A 92 1.66 -0.48 7.09
C ASN A 92 2.24 -1.82 6.60
N VAL A 93 3.22 -1.78 5.71
CA VAL A 93 3.90 -2.97 5.18
C VAL A 93 4.85 -3.63 6.19
N GLY A 94 5.35 -2.84 7.15
CA GLY A 94 6.45 -3.24 8.04
C GLY A 94 7.73 -3.61 7.29
N GLY A 95 8.64 -4.30 7.96
CA GLY A 95 9.96 -4.64 7.43
C GLY A 95 10.98 -3.51 7.62
N LYS A 96 12.04 -3.55 6.80
CA LYS A 96 13.08 -2.51 6.82
C LYS A 96 12.51 -1.19 6.29
N ASN A 97 12.77 -0.06 6.98
CA ASN A 97 12.50 1.31 6.56
C ASN A 97 11.17 1.47 5.77
N SER A 98 10.04 1.18 6.43
CA SER A 98 8.73 1.06 5.76
C SER A 98 8.13 2.40 5.28
N TYR A 99 8.72 3.53 5.67
CA TYR A 99 8.28 4.87 5.28
C TYR A 99 9.18 5.43 4.18
N TYR A 100 8.63 5.70 3.00
CA TYR A 100 9.39 6.37 1.93
C TYR A 100 9.83 7.78 2.33
N GLN A 101 9.14 8.40 3.29
CA GLN A 101 9.44 9.72 3.81
C GLN A 101 10.80 9.77 4.52
N ASP A 102 11.22 8.68 5.16
CA ASP A 102 12.53 8.60 5.82
C ASP A 102 13.68 8.68 4.80
N TYR A 103 13.47 8.10 3.62
CA TYR A 103 14.41 8.22 2.51
C TYR A 103 14.53 9.68 2.03
N ILE A 104 13.41 10.40 1.92
CA ILE A 104 13.43 11.83 1.57
C ILE A 104 14.22 12.63 2.63
N SER A 105 13.93 12.39 3.92
CA SER A 105 14.62 13.05 5.03
C SER A 105 16.13 12.77 5.05
N THR A 106 16.52 11.51 4.81
CA THR A 106 17.91 11.08 4.85
C THR A 106 18.71 11.53 3.63
N ILE A 107 18.21 11.28 2.41
CA ILE A 107 18.93 11.52 1.16
C ILE A 107 19.05 13.02 0.88
N TYR A 108 17.96 13.79 1.10
CA TYR A 108 17.90 15.19 0.72
C TYR A 108 18.00 16.17 1.90
N ASN A 109 18.20 15.65 3.12
CA ASN A 109 18.26 16.45 4.34
C ASN A 109 17.05 17.40 4.49
N LYS A 110 15.85 16.93 4.14
CA LYS A 110 14.61 17.71 4.26
C LYS A 110 13.88 17.34 5.55
N LYS A 111 13.22 18.31 6.18
CA LYS A 111 12.26 18.03 7.25
C LYS A 111 10.93 17.61 6.64
N VAL A 112 10.61 16.33 6.73
CA VAL A 112 9.38 15.75 6.19
C VAL A 112 8.38 15.51 7.31
N LEU A 113 7.14 15.97 7.12
CA LEU A 113 6.03 15.75 8.04
C LEU A 113 4.96 14.90 7.34
N ASN A 114 4.60 13.76 7.93
CA ASN A 114 3.54 12.91 7.40
C ASN A 114 2.20 13.18 8.07
N LEU A 115 1.21 13.57 7.26
CA LEU A 115 -0.16 13.84 7.68
C LEU A 115 -1.00 12.55 7.63
N ASN A 116 -1.12 11.87 8.77
CA ASN A 116 -1.95 10.67 8.89
C ASN A 116 -3.40 11.02 9.27
N ILE A 117 -4.04 11.84 8.43
CA ILE A 117 -5.45 12.22 8.61
C ILE A 117 -6.32 11.54 7.55
N GLN A 118 -7.32 10.77 8.00
CA GLN A 118 -8.31 10.16 7.12
C GLN A 118 -9.50 11.08 6.83
N ASN A 119 -9.80 12.01 7.73
CA ASN A 119 -10.90 12.96 7.58
C ASN A 119 -10.66 14.27 8.35
N VAL A 120 -11.02 15.39 7.73
CA VAL A 120 -11.09 16.70 8.37
C VAL A 120 -12.48 17.29 8.15
N GLY A 121 -13.24 17.49 9.22
CA GLY A 121 -14.62 17.96 9.13
C GLY A 121 -15.46 16.97 8.33
N ASN A 122 -15.93 17.40 7.15
CA ASN A 122 -16.79 16.61 6.27
C ASN A 122 -16.06 16.04 5.04
N THR A 123 -14.75 16.24 4.91
CA THR A 123 -13.97 15.68 3.79
C THR A 123 -13.01 14.60 4.26
N SER A 124 -12.86 13.57 3.44
CA SER A 124 -11.81 12.54 3.51
C SER A 124 -10.91 12.55 2.27
N ASN A 125 -11.08 13.53 1.39
CA ASN A 125 -10.35 13.61 0.14
C ASN A 125 -9.02 14.36 0.34
N TYR A 126 -7.90 13.76 -0.06
CA TYR A 126 -6.59 14.38 0.16
C TYR A 126 -6.44 15.72 -0.55
N ILE A 127 -7.04 15.89 -1.74
CA ILE A 127 -7.01 17.18 -2.46
C ILE A 127 -7.75 18.26 -1.67
N GLU A 128 -8.94 17.97 -1.15
CA GLU A 128 -9.73 18.94 -0.37
C GLU A 128 -9.09 19.21 1.00
N ILE A 129 -8.49 18.20 1.63
CA ILE A 129 -7.74 18.38 2.87
C ILE A 129 -6.57 19.34 2.62
N ILE A 130 -5.74 19.12 1.60
CA ILE A 130 -4.64 20.03 1.29
C ILE A 130 -5.15 21.42 0.92
N ALA A 131 -6.24 21.53 0.14
CA ALA A 131 -6.86 22.81 -0.17
C ALA A 131 -7.33 23.56 1.10
N LEU A 132 -7.90 22.85 2.08
CA LEU A 132 -8.30 23.40 3.37
C LEU A 132 -7.10 24.00 4.12
N PHE A 133 -6.00 23.26 4.20
CA PHE A 133 -4.76 23.70 4.86
C PHE A 133 -4.08 24.87 4.13
N ALA A 134 -4.14 24.90 2.79
CA ALA A 134 -3.64 26.00 1.98
C ALA A 134 -4.50 27.27 2.16
N ASN A 135 -5.82 27.13 2.10
CA ASN A 135 -6.77 28.25 2.21
C ASN A 135 -6.74 28.93 3.59
N SER A 136 -6.30 28.22 4.62
CA SER A 136 -6.16 28.78 5.97
C SER A 136 -4.83 29.50 6.22
N GLY A 137 -3.88 29.44 5.27
CA GLY A 137 -2.51 29.94 5.46
C GLY A 137 -1.65 29.05 6.37
N TYR A 138 -2.09 27.82 6.70
CA TYR A 138 -1.38 26.99 7.68
C TYR A 138 -0.11 26.38 7.09
N LEU A 139 -0.13 26.02 5.80
CA LEU A 139 1.04 25.49 5.11
C LEU A 139 2.19 26.51 5.10
N GLU A 140 1.89 27.79 4.81
CA GLU A 140 2.88 28.87 4.89
C GLU A 140 3.37 29.08 6.33
N LYS A 141 2.46 29.03 7.32
CA LYS A 141 2.81 29.19 8.74
C LYS A 141 3.85 28.16 9.21
N ILE A 142 3.78 26.93 8.70
CA ILE A 142 4.73 25.85 9.05
C ILE A 142 5.91 25.76 8.06
N GLY A 143 5.98 26.66 7.08
CA GLY A 143 7.10 26.80 6.14
C GLY A 143 7.18 25.74 5.03
N VAL A 144 6.08 25.02 4.76
CA VAL A 144 6.02 23.99 3.72
C VAL A 144 6.37 24.57 2.36
N LYS A 145 7.28 23.90 1.64
CA LYS A 145 7.66 24.23 0.26
C LYS A 145 7.11 23.22 -0.75
N TYR A 146 6.92 21.98 -0.29
CA TYR A 146 6.41 20.88 -1.11
C TYR A 146 5.28 20.17 -0.40
N VAL A 147 4.20 19.92 -1.13
CA VAL A 147 3.16 18.97 -0.72
C VAL A 147 3.25 17.75 -1.61
N LEU A 148 3.39 16.57 -1.02
CA LEU A 148 3.38 15.29 -1.74
C LEU A 148 2.09 14.54 -1.39
N ILE A 149 1.28 14.28 -2.41
CA ILE A 149 0.11 13.41 -2.31
C ILE A 149 0.45 12.05 -2.91
N GLU A 150 0.31 11.02 -2.10
CA GLU A 150 0.49 9.63 -2.49
C GLU A 150 -0.86 8.91 -2.49
N SER A 151 -1.02 7.99 -3.43
CA SER A 151 -2.15 7.06 -3.49
C SER A 151 -1.76 5.85 -4.29
N VAL A 152 -2.13 4.66 -3.83
CA VAL A 152 -2.06 3.48 -4.68
C VAL A 152 -2.96 3.61 -5.91
N GLN A 153 -2.46 3.13 -7.06
CA GLN A 153 -3.08 3.28 -8.37
C GLN A 153 -4.55 2.87 -8.38
N ARG A 154 -4.90 1.67 -7.88
CA ARG A 154 -6.27 1.14 -7.84
C ARG A 154 -7.29 2.04 -7.13
N GLU A 155 -6.85 2.93 -6.24
CA GLU A 155 -7.74 3.88 -5.55
C GLU A 155 -7.58 5.33 -6.03
N ALA A 156 -6.57 5.64 -6.86
CA ALA A 156 -6.29 7.00 -7.29
C ALA A 156 -7.49 7.64 -8.02
N LEU A 157 -8.13 6.91 -8.95
CA LEU A 157 -9.28 7.44 -9.70
C LEU A 157 -10.53 7.55 -8.82
N VAL A 158 -10.71 6.64 -7.85
CA VAL A 158 -11.83 6.71 -6.89
C VAL A 158 -11.70 7.98 -6.04
N ARG A 159 -10.48 8.28 -5.60
CA ARG A 159 -10.17 9.44 -4.77
C ARG A 159 -10.22 10.73 -5.58
N PHE A 160 -9.61 10.78 -6.76
CA PHE A 160 -9.28 12.06 -7.37
C PHE A 160 -10.02 12.38 -8.67
N ALA A 161 -10.66 11.41 -9.33
CA ALA A 161 -11.52 11.66 -10.50
C ALA A 161 -12.95 12.04 -10.05
N ARG A 162 -13.08 13.16 -9.34
CA ARG A 162 -14.31 13.62 -8.69
C ARG A 162 -14.74 14.96 -9.27
N ASN A 163 -16.02 15.09 -9.65
CA ASN A 163 -16.59 16.34 -10.17
C ASN A 163 -17.05 17.30 -9.04
N ASP A 164 -17.09 16.82 -7.81
CA ASP A 164 -17.69 17.48 -6.65
C ASP A 164 -16.67 17.91 -5.60
N LEU A 165 -15.38 18.02 -5.96
CA LEU A 165 -14.35 18.50 -5.04
C LEU A 165 -14.54 19.99 -4.73
N ASN A 166 -14.55 20.32 -3.44
CA ASN A 166 -14.60 21.68 -2.94
C ASN A 166 -13.19 22.19 -2.60
N LEU A 167 -12.50 22.78 -3.58
CA LEU A 167 -11.18 23.39 -3.37
C LEU A 167 -11.25 24.76 -2.67
N ALA A 168 -12.43 25.37 -2.56
CA ALA A 168 -12.66 26.62 -1.85
C ALA A 168 -13.01 26.39 -0.37
N ILE A 169 -12.87 25.15 0.13
CA ILE A 169 -13.19 24.77 1.49
C ILE A 169 -12.39 25.64 2.50
N LYS A 170 -13.09 26.07 3.54
CA LYS A 170 -12.55 26.87 4.65
C LYS A 170 -13.05 26.28 5.96
N THR A 171 -12.35 26.56 7.05
CA THR A 171 -12.81 26.22 8.39
C THR A 171 -12.50 27.35 9.36
N ASP A 172 -13.46 27.63 10.25
CA ASP A 172 -13.26 28.52 11.39
C ASP A 172 -12.59 27.79 12.56
N LYS A 173 -12.46 26.47 12.48
CA LYS A 173 -11.78 25.66 13.50
C LYS A 173 -10.29 25.93 13.45
N ASN A 174 -9.66 25.95 14.63
CA ASN A 174 -8.21 26.01 14.71
C ASN A 174 -7.60 24.73 14.11
N LEU A 175 -7.00 24.86 12.92
CA LEU A 175 -6.37 23.74 12.22
C LEU A 175 -5.19 23.15 13.00
N GLU A 176 -4.50 23.93 13.84
CA GLU A 176 -3.47 23.41 14.73
C GLU A 176 -4.06 22.39 15.73
N THR A 177 -5.30 22.63 16.20
CA THR A 177 -6.02 21.71 17.07
C THR A 177 -6.49 20.47 16.30
N ILE A 178 -7.01 20.62 15.08
CA ILE A 178 -7.38 19.47 14.23
C ILE A 178 -6.15 18.61 13.92
N PHE A 179 -5.04 19.27 13.60
CA PHE A 179 -3.76 18.66 13.30
C PHE A 179 -3.20 17.89 14.51
N ARG A 180 -3.30 18.43 15.73
CA ARG A 180 -2.81 17.73 16.93
C ARG A 180 -3.74 16.64 17.46
N ASN A 181 -5.05 16.76 17.23
CA ASN A 181 -6.06 15.89 17.82
C ASN A 181 -6.63 14.84 16.87
N SER A 182 -6.20 14.79 15.60
CA SER A 182 -6.61 13.71 14.70
C SER A 182 -6.07 12.38 15.23
N ILE A 183 -6.98 11.45 15.48
CA ILE A 183 -6.65 10.13 16.02
C ILE A 183 -5.89 9.34 14.96
N GLU A 184 -4.71 8.82 15.31
CA GLU A 184 -4.03 7.80 14.51
C GLU A 184 -4.96 6.60 14.32
N THR A 185 -5.34 6.34 13.08
CA THR A 185 -6.36 5.33 12.78
C THR A 185 -5.75 3.92 12.68
N TYR A 186 -4.43 3.79 12.58
CA TYR A 186 -3.73 2.52 12.37
C TYR A 186 -2.88 2.11 13.57
N ASN A 187 -3.50 1.45 14.57
CA ASN A 187 -2.77 0.83 15.67
C ASN A 187 -2.45 -0.64 15.34
N ILE A 188 -1.31 -0.86 14.68
CA ILE A 188 -0.83 -2.19 14.22
C ILE A 188 -0.59 -3.15 15.40
N GLU A 189 -0.22 -2.64 16.59
CA GLU A 189 0.02 -3.47 17.78
C GLU A 189 -1.19 -4.33 18.17
N LYS A 190 -2.41 -3.87 17.85
CA LYS A 190 -3.64 -4.60 18.18
C LYS A 190 -3.86 -5.87 17.33
N LEU A 191 -3.24 -5.97 16.15
CA LEU A 191 -3.38 -7.11 15.23
C LEU A 191 -2.48 -8.29 15.61
N HIS A 192 -1.29 -8.05 16.18
CA HIS A 192 -0.36 -9.11 16.61
C HIS A 192 -0.95 -10.05 17.68
N ASN A 193 -1.91 -9.56 18.46
CA ASN A 193 -2.57 -10.32 19.53
C ASN A 193 -3.65 -11.30 19.02
N LEU A 194 -3.94 -11.34 17.71
CA LEU A 194 -5.02 -12.14 17.13
C LEU A 194 -4.53 -13.45 16.50
N LYS A 195 -3.62 -14.18 17.16
CA LYS A 195 -3.26 -15.54 16.69
C LYS A 195 -4.46 -16.47 16.82
N PRO A 196 -4.89 -17.15 15.74
CA PRO A 196 -6.01 -18.08 15.83
C PRO A 196 -5.63 -19.29 16.70
N SER A 197 -6.61 -19.83 17.43
CA SER A 197 -6.48 -21.10 18.14
C SER A 197 -6.39 -22.28 17.17
N ILE A 198 -5.95 -23.45 17.63
CA ILE A 198 -5.80 -24.64 16.77
C ILE A 198 -7.11 -25.02 16.06
N ILE A 199 -8.26 -24.90 16.74
CA ILE A 199 -9.58 -25.16 16.19
C ILE A 199 -10.23 -23.83 15.85
N ASN A 200 -10.30 -23.52 14.56
CA ASN A 200 -10.84 -22.27 14.06
C ASN A 200 -11.46 -22.46 12.66
N ASN A 201 -12.29 -21.51 12.23
CA ASN A 201 -12.92 -21.52 10.90
C ASN A 201 -11.94 -21.23 9.75
N LEU A 202 -10.80 -20.59 10.03
CA LEU A 202 -9.76 -20.27 9.05
C LEU A 202 -9.08 -21.51 8.49
N ASN A 203 -8.98 -22.60 9.28
CA ASN A 203 -8.48 -23.89 8.81
C ASN A 203 -9.28 -24.40 7.62
N LEU A 204 -10.61 -24.20 7.59
CA LEU A 204 -11.42 -24.60 6.45
C LEU A 204 -11.06 -23.78 5.20
N ASN A 205 -10.87 -22.47 5.33
CA ASN A 205 -10.43 -21.62 4.23
C ASN A 205 -9.04 -22.04 3.72
N ALA A 206 -8.09 -22.27 4.62
CA ALA A 206 -6.76 -22.73 4.28
C ALA A 206 -6.79 -24.03 3.48
N PHE A 207 -7.57 -25.01 3.93
CA PHE A 207 -7.73 -26.28 3.23
C PHE A 207 -8.39 -26.08 1.85
N ILE A 208 -9.52 -25.39 1.78
CA ILE A 208 -10.27 -25.20 0.53
C ILE A 208 -9.42 -24.44 -0.51
N TYR A 209 -8.70 -23.39 -0.12
CA TYR A 209 -7.93 -22.59 -1.05
C TYR A 209 -6.73 -23.36 -1.59
N ASN A 210 -6.01 -24.10 -0.74
CA ASN A 210 -4.90 -24.93 -1.18
C ASN A 210 -5.36 -26.06 -2.13
N ILE A 211 -6.48 -26.73 -1.83
CA ILE A 211 -7.08 -27.73 -2.75
C ILE A 211 -7.54 -27.08 -4.05
N LYS A 212 -8.18 -25.90 -3.98
CA LYS A 212 -8.61 -25.18 -5.18
C LYS A 212 -7.43 -24.82 -6.06
N TYR A 213 -6.32 -24.35 -5.49
CA TYR A 213 -5.10 -24.06 -6.24
C TYR A 213 -4.50 -25.32 -6.86
N TYR A 214 -4.45 -26.43 -6.12
CA TYR A 214 -3.96 -27.71 -6.65
C TYR A 214 -4.77 -28.20 -7.85
N ILE A 215 -6.10 -28.03 -7.82
CA ILE A 215 -6.99 -28.48 -8.90
C ILE A 215 -7.02 -27.51 -10.08
N LYS A 216 -7.10 -26.20 -9.83
CA LYS A 216 -7.33 -25.18 -10.88
C LYS A 216 -6.05 -24.50 -11.37
N GLY A 217 -4.97 -24.55 -10.61
CA GLY A 217 -3.73 -23.85 -10.90
C GLY A 217 -3.82 -22.33 -10.70
N TYR A 218 -3.05 -21.61 -11.52
CA TYR A 218 -2.95 -20.14 -11.52
C TYR A 218 -4.27 -19.46 -11.93
N GLY A 219 -4.47 -18.23 -11.48
CA GLY A 219 -5.65 -17.42 -11.68
C GLY A 219 -6.28 -16.96 -10.36
N LYS A 220 -7.60 -16.71 -10.40
CA LYS A 220 -8.38 -16.27 -9.24
C LYS A 220 -8.49 -17.35 -8.16
N LEU A 221 -7.74 -17.20 -7.06
CA LEU A 221 -7.73 -18.16 -5.95
C LEU A 221 -9.00 -18.04 -5.09
N ASN A 222 -9.41 -16.83 -4.71
CA ASN A 222 -10.62 -16.59 -3.93
C ASN A 222 -11.23 -15.22 -4.27
N SER A 223 -12.11 -14.69 -3.43
CA SER A 223 -12.72 -13.37 -3.64
C SER A 223 -11.69 -12.23 -3.66
N SER A 224 -10.54 -12.44 -3.01
CA SER A 224 -9.64 -11.36 -2.61
C SER A 224 -8.24 -11.45 -3.22
N VAL A 225 -7.79 -12.62 -3.65
CA VAL A 225 -6.41 -12.84 -4.15
C VAL A 225 -6.40 -13.58 -5.50
N TYR A 226 -5.50 -13.14 -6.37
CA TYR A 226 -5.07 -13.82 -7.59
C TYR A 226 -3.65 -14.35 -7.42
N ILE A 227 -3.37 -15.50 -8.04
CA ILE A 227 -2.06 -16.16 -8.02
C ILE A 227 -1.64 -16.45 -9.46
N GLU A 228 -0.55 -15.86 -9.92
CA GLU A 228 -0.04 -16.01 -11.28
C GLU A 228 1.40 -16.54 -11.30
N LYS A 229 1.77 -17.13 -12.45
CA LYS A 229 3.15 -17.56 -12.70
C LYS A 229 3.89 -16.49 -13.49
N LEU A 230 5.05 -16.12 -12.99
CA LEU A 230 5.99 -15.26 -13.69
C LEU A 230 6.93 -16.08 -14.58
N ASN A 231 7.40 -15.47 -15.66
CA ASN A 231 8.44 -16.00 -16.53
C ASN A 231 9.88 -15.75 -16.00
N LYS A 232 9.99 -15.06 -14.85
CA LYS A 232 11.24 -14.75 -14.15
C LYS A 232 11.11 -15.03 -12.66
N ASP A 233 12.23 -15.31 -12.01
CA ASP A 233 12.33 -15.34 -10.55
C ASP A 233 12.51 -13.92 -10.00
N LEU A 234 11.42 -13.30 -9.55
CA LEU A 234 11.41 -11.90 -9.06
C LEU A 234 11.19 -11.77 -7.55
N PHE A 235 11.11 -12.91 -6.84
CA PHE A 235 10.95 -12.94 -5.39
C PHE A 235 12.02 -13.84 -4.72
N THR A 236 12.33 -13.54 -3.46
CA THR A 236 13.21 -14.37 -2.61
C THR A 236 12.45 -15.39 -1.76
N SER A 237 11.11 -15.36 -1.77
CA SER A 237 10.28 -16.39 -1.12
C SER A 237 10.52 -17.78 -1.73
N LYS A 238 10.02 -18.83 -1.07
CA LYS A 238 10.18 -20.23 -1.53
C LYS A 238 9.67 -20.45 -2.96
N SER A 239 8.66 -19.69 -3.37
CA SER A 239 8.15 -19.66 -4.74
C SER A 239 8.58 -18.36 -5.45
N SER A 240 9.83 -18.33 -5.89
CA SER A 240 10.50 -17.16 -6.48
C SER A 240 9.81 -16.57 -7.72
N SER A 241 9.06 -17.37 -8.47
CA SER A 241 8.34 -16.95 -9.68
C SER A 241 6.81 -16.88 -9.49
N LYS A 242 6.30 -16.95 -8.26
CA LYS A 242 4.85 -16.93 -8.00
C LYS A 242 4.43 -15.53 -7.56
N LEU A 243 3.55 -14.91 -8.34
CA LEU A 243 2.99 -13.61 -8.04
C LEU A 243 1.64 -13.78 -7.34
N ALA A 244 1.51 -13.24 -6.13
CA ALA A 244 0.21 -12.98 -5.52
C ALA A 244 -0.11 -11.48 -5.64
N PHE A 245 -1.35 -11.14 -5.99
CA PHE A 245 -1.82 -9.74 -6.00
C PHE A 245 -3.31 -9.63 -5.63
N TYR A 246 -3.72 -8.42 -5.26
CA TYR A 246 -5.04 -8.14 -4.71
C TYR A 246 -6.09 -8.02 -5.83
N HIS A 247 -7.31 -8.51 -5.57
CA HIS A 247 -8.36 -8.54 -6.59
C HIS A 247 -8.83 -7.16 -7.07
N GLU A 248 -8.70 -6.11 -6.25
CA GLU A 248 -9.09 -4.76 -6.65
C GLU A 248 -8.14 -4.19 -7.72
N ASP A 249 -6.88 -4.66 -7.80
CA ASP A 249 -5.94 -4.25 -8.86
C ASP A 249 -6.51 -4.54 -10.27
N ILE A 250 -7.32 -5.58 -10.43
CA ILE A 250 -8.03 -5.87 -11.70
C ILE A 250 -9.39 -5.15 -11.74
N LYS A 251 -10.15 -5.21 -10.65
CA LYS A 251 -11.53 -4.69 -10.63
C LYS A 251 -11.57 -3.18 -10.93
N LYS A 252 -10.60 -2.42 -10.41
CA LYS A 252 -10.53 -0.97 -10.54
C LYS A 252 -10.01 -0.49 -11.90
N LEU A 253 -9.48 -1.39 -12.75
CA LEU A 253 -9.12 -1.05 -14.14
C LEU A 253 -10.33 -0.56 -14.94
N SER A 254 -11.55 -0.96 -14.55
CA SER A 254 -12.78 -0.44 -15.17
C SER A 254 -12.98 1.06 -14.98
N LEU A 255 -12.27 1.69 -14.04
CA LEU A 255 -12.28 3.14 -13.84
C LEU A 255 -11.22 3.86 -14.70
N GLU A 256 -10.23 3.15 -15.24
CA GLU A 256 -9.13 3.71 -16.04
C GLU A 256 -9.61 4.07 -17.46
N THR A 257 -10.53 5.03 -17.55
CA THR A 257 -10.91 5.67 -18.80
C THR A 257 -10.15 6.96 -18.98
N LYS A 258 -10.02 7.43 -20.23
CA LYS A 258 -9.35 8.70 -20.52
C LYS A 258 -10.01 9.86 -19.78
N GLU A 259 -11.34 9.88 -19.73
CA GLU A 259 -12.14 10.91 -19.08
C GLU A 259 -11.85 10.97 -17.58
N ASN A 260 -11.77 9.82 -16.90
CA ASN A 260 -11.45 9.79 -15.47
C ASN A 260 -10.01 10.21 -15.17
N ILE A 261 -9.06 9.80 -16.01
CA ILE A 261 -7.64 10.19 -15.86
C ILE A 261 -7.46 11.69 -16.13
N GLU A 262 -8.16 12.23 -17.14
CA GLU A 262 -8.21 13.67 -17.43
C GLU A 262 -8.83 14.46 -16.28
N LEU A 263 -9.94 13.97 -15.70
CA LEU A 263 -10.58 14.61 -14.56
C LEU A 263 -9.67 14.61 -13.32
N LEU A 264 -9.00 13.49 -13.03
CA LEU A 264 -7.97 13.43 -11.99
C LEU A 264 -6.87 14.47 -12.26
N ASN A 265 -6.32 14.49 -13.48
CA ASN A 265 -5.26 15.43 -13.86
C ASN A 265 -5.70 16.89 -13.70
N HIS A 266 -6.93 17.20 -14.13
CA HIS A 266 -7.53 18.52 -13.97
C HIS A 266 -7.64 18.93 -12.49
N ASN A 267 -8.09 18.02 -11.63
CA ASN A 267 -8.21 18.29 -10.19
C ASN A 267 -6.85 18.53 -9.52
N PHE A 268 -5.81 17.78 -9.91
CA PHE A 268 -4.44 18.04 -9.45
C PHE A 268 -3.89 19.36 -9.98
N ASN A 269 -4.16 19.73 -11.24
CA ASN A 269 -3.77 21.03 -11.79
C ASN A 269 -4.44 22.20 -11.03
N ASN A 270 -5.72 22.07 -10.69
CA ASN A 270 -6.42 23.08 -9.91
C ASN A 270 -5.83 23.23 -8.49
N LEU A 271 -5.47 22.11 -7.85
CA LEU A 271 -4.78 22.16 -6.55
C LEU A 271 -3.37 22.77 -6.68
N ALA A 272 -2.66 22.46 -7.76
CA ALA A 272 -1.34 23.02 -8.03
C ALA A 272 -1.41 24.55 -8.16
N ASP A 273 -2.40 25.09 -8.87
CA ASP A 273 -2.61 26.54 -9.00
C ASP A 273 -2.80 27.21 -7.61
N ILE A 274 -3.58 26.58 -6.72
CA ILE A 274 -3.80 27.08 -5.36
C ILE A 274 -2.48 27.11 -4.58
N LEU A 275 -1.71 26.02 -4.61
CA LEU A 275 -0.44 25.91 -3.90
C LEU A 275 0.65 26.82 -4.49
N GLU A 276 0.71 26.95 -5.81
CA GLU A 276 1.67 27.82 -6.50
C GLU A 276 1.47 29.28 -6.12
N SER A 277 0.22 29.74 -5.95
CA SER A 277 -0.07 31.09 -5.45
C SER A 277 0.50 31.38 -4.05
N LYS A 278 0.89 30.31 -3.32
CA LYS A 278 1.54 30.35 -2.01
C LYS A 278 3.04 30.07 -2.05
N GLY A 279 3.61 29.88 -3.25
CA GLY A 279 5.00 29.47 -3.42
C GLY A 279 5.27 28.01 -3.06
N ILE A 280 4.23 27.16 -3.04
CA ILE A 280 4.31 25.74 -2.67
C ILE A 280 4.17 24.88 -3.92
N LYS A 281 5.06 23.92 -4.10
CA LYS A 281 5.01 22.98 -5.23
C LYS A 281 4.23 21.71 -4.86
N LEU A 282 3.37 21.25 -5.76
CA LEU A 282 2.62 20.00 -5.62
C LEU A 282 3.38 18.85 -6.29
N ILE A 283 3.50 17.72 -5.58
CA ILE A 283 4.01 16.45 -6.09
C ILE A 283 2.88 15.42 -5.99
N PHE A 284 2.58 14.74 -7.11
CA PHE A 284 1.72 13.57 -7.11
C PHE A 284 2.55 12.32 -7.37
N MET A 285 2.55 11.41 -6.41
CA MET A 285 3.28 10.14 -6.48
C MET A 285 2.31 8.97 -6.33
N PRO A 286 1.64 8.53 -7.42
CA PRO A 286 0.84 7.33 -7.35
C PRO A 286 1.74 6.10 -7.22
N ALA A 287 1.42 5.20 -6.28
CA ALA A 287 2.09 3.91 -6.18
C ALA A 287 1.52 2.94 -7.21
N VAL A 288 2.34 2.45 -8.14
CA VAL A 288 1.92 1.47 -9.15
C VAL A 288 1.37 0.20 -8.49
N ASP A 289 0.27 -0.34 -9.03
CA ASP A 289 -0.27 -1.60 -8.52
C ASP A 289 0.68 -2.76 -8.80
N LYS A 290 0.74 -3.72 -7.87
CA LYS A 290 1.57 -4.92 -8.00
C LYS A 290 1.21 -5.72 -9.25
N TYR A 291 -0.08 -5.85 -9.57
CA TYR A 291 -0.51 -6.43 -10.84
C TYR A 291 0.09 -5.69 -12.04
N ASN A 292 -0.10 -4.36 -12.11
CA ASN A 292 0.31 -3.56 -13.26
C ASN A 292 1.82 -3.60 -13.50
N LEU A 293 2.61 -3.48 -12.43
CA LEU A 293 4.06 -3.52 -12.50
C LEU A 293 4.60 -4.88 -12.98
N TYR A 294 4.02 -5.98 -12.49
CA TYR A 294 4.49 -7.34 -12.82
C TYR A 294 3.83 -7.94 -14.06
N ARG A 295 2.79 -7.31 -14.61
CA ARG A 295 2.02 -7.80 -15.76
C ARG A 295 2.89 -8.27 -16.94
N PRO A 296 3.94 -7.54 -17.37
CA PRO A 296 4.78 -7.98 -18.50
C PRO A 296 5.46 -9.34 -18.30
N TYR A 297 5.57 -9.80 -17.05
CA TYR A 297 6.22 -11.05 -16.69
C TYR A 297 5.23 -12.19 -16.42
N ILE A 298 3.92 -11.92 -16.38
CA ILE A 298 2.89 -12.95 -16.17
C ILE A 298 2.78 -13.82 -17.43
N ILE A 299 2.88 -15.15 -17.27
CA ILE A 299 2.84 -16.09 -18.40
C ILE A 299 1.45 -16.17 -19.05
N SER A 300 0.39 -16.19 -18.24
CA SER A 300 -0.98 -16.34 -18.74
C SER A 300 -1.50 -15.06 -19.40
N ASN A 301 -1.18 -13.92 -18.78
CA ASN A 301 -1.52 -12.55 -19.15
C ASN A 301 -2.98 -12.33 -19.64
N ASN A 302 -3.93 -12.98 -18.98
CA ASN A 302 -5.34 -13.01 -19.38
C ASN A 302 -6.17 -11.78 -18.92
N TYR A 303 -5.52 -10.74 -18.40
CA TYR A 303 -6.18 -9.61 -17.74
C TYR A 303 -5.96 -8.31 -18.52
N ILE A 304 -6.89 -7.36 -18.35
CA ILE A 304 -6.87 -6.06 -19.02
C ILE A 304 -5.61 -5.30 -18.62
N GLU A 305 -4.98 -4.65 -19.59
CA GLU A 305 -3.83 -3.79 -19.36
C GLU A 305 -4.29 -2.45 -18.79
N SER A 306 -3.55 -1.96 -17.79
CA SER A 306 -3.76 -0.62 -17.27
C SER A 306 -3.29 0.42 -18.28
N ILE A 307 -4.01 1.53 -18.38
CA ILE A 307 -3.60 2.70 -19.16
C ILE A 307 -3.21 3.90 -18.28
N PHE A 308 -3.33 3.74 -16.96
CA PHE A 308 -3.23 4.85 -16.00
C PHE A 308 -1.94 5.66 -16.15
N PHE A 309 -0.79 5.01 -16.03
CA PHE A 309 0.51 5.70 -16.10
C PHE A 309 0.83 6.16 -17.52
N GLU A 310 0.55 5.32 -18.51
CA GLU A 310 0.82 5.58 -19.92
C GLU A 310 0.07 6.82 -20.40
N TYR A 311 -1.22 6.93 -20.07
CA TYR A 311 -2.04 8.06 -20.48
C TYR A 311 -1.83 9.29 -19.60
N LEU A 312 -1.75 9.13 -18.27
CA LEU A 312 -1.52 10.27 -17.38
C LEU A 312 -0.20 10.97 -17.74
N SER A 313 0.84 10.24 -18.11
CA SER A 313 2.14 10.80 -18.50
C SER A 313 2.05 11.76 -19.69
N THR A 314 1.12 11.55 -20.64
CA THR A 314 0.98 12.39 -21.83
C THR A 314 0.22 13.70 -21.60
N LEU A 315 -0.49 13.82 -20.47
CA LEU A 315 -1.28 15.02 -20.17
C LEU A 315 -0.38 16.16 -19.65
N ASP A 316 -0.77 17.40 -19.94
CA ASP A 316 -0.12 18.59 -19.39
C ASP A 316 -0.37 18.71 -17.87
N LYS A 317 0.69 19.01 -17.12
CA LYS A 317 0.68 19.05 -15.66
C LYS A 317 1.30 20.35 -15.15
N LYS A 318 0.64 20.95 -14.17
CA LYS A 318 1.14 22.07 -13.35
C LYS A 318 1.78 21.60 -12.04
N TYR A 319 1.69 20.31 -11.77
CA TYR A 319 2.30 19.63 -10.63
C TYR A 319 3.42 18.71 -11.10
N ILE A 320 4.27 18.31 -10.17
CA ILE A 320 5.33 17.33 -10.42
C ILE A 320 4.73 15.93 -10.33
N PHE A 321 4.84 15.14 -11.39
CA PHE A 321 4.35 13.77 -11.43
C PHE A 321 5.50 12.78 -11.31
N ILE A 322 5.41 11.87 -10.34
CA ILE A 322 6.36 10.78 -10.18
C ILE A 322 5.79 9.52 -10.80
N ASN A 323 6.36 9.10 -11.94
CA ASN A 323 5.97 7.88 -12.63
C ASN A 323 6.61 6.64 -11.96
N THR A 324 6.03 6.18 -10.85
CA THR A 324 6.56 5.02 -10.12
C THR A 324 6.57 3.74 -10.95
N LYS A 325 5.64 3.57 -11.91
CA LYS A 325 5.66 2.42 -12.83
C LYS A 325 6.93 2.41 -13.67
N GLU A 326 7.28 3.53 -14.29
CA GLU A 326 8.48 3.63 -15.13
C GLU A 326 9.76 3.39 -14.32
N ILE A 327 9.88 4.03 -13.15
CA ILE A 327 11.05 3.88 -12.28
C ILE A 327 11.22 2.41 -11.89
N LEU A 328 10.18 1.79 -11.34
CA LEU A 328 10.25 0.42 -10.82
C LEU A 328 10.30 -0.66 -11.92
N SER A 329 9.83 -0.36 -13.14
CA SER A 329 9.94 -1.31 -14.26
C SER A 329 11.40 -1.57 -14.62
N LYS A 330 12.25 -0.53 -14.56
CA LYS A 330 13.70 -0.65 -14.80
C LYS A 330 14.36 -1.63 -13.81
N ASN A 331 13.92 -1.64 -12.55
CA ASN A 331 14.42 -2.61 -11.57
C ASN A 331 14.06 -4.05 -11.96
N LEU A 332 12.82 -4.31 -12.40
CA LEU A 332 12.39 -5.64 -12.82
C LEU A 332 13.05 -6.11 -14.13
N GLU A 333 13.35 -5.19 -15.04
CA GLU A 333 14.12 -5.48 -16.25
C GLU A 333 15.51 -6.01 -15.90
N ASN A 334 16.16 -5.38 -14.91
CA ASN A 334 17.43 -5.80 -14.32
C ASN A 334 17.31 -7.03 -13.39
N SER A 335 16.14 -7.68 -13.36
CA SER A 335 15.85 -8.86 -12.54
C SER A 335 16.06 -8.63 -11.04
N GLU A 336 15.89 -7.39 -10.59
CA GLU A 336 15.90 -7.08 -9.17
C GLU A 336 14.70 -7.73 -8.48
N LYS A 337 15.01 -8.49 -7.42
CA LYS A 337 13.99 -9.21 -6.66
C LYS A 337 13.39 -8.34 -5.56
N ASP A 338 12.16 -8.65 -5.22
CA ASP A 338 11.44 -8.10 -4.06
C ASP A 338 11.19 -6.59 -4.15
N ILE A 339 10.93 -6.05 -5.35
CA ILE A 339 10.41 -4.68 -5.48
C ILE A 339 9.07 -4.56 -4.75
N PHE A 340 8.21 -5.57 -4.88
CA PHE A 340 7.15 -5.86 -3.93
C PHE A 340 7.49 -7.09 -3.09
N TYR A 341 7.02 -7.12 -1.85
CA TYR A 341 7.06 -8.36 -1.07
C TYR A 341 6.14 -9.40 -1.73
N ALA A 342 6.59 -10.65 -1.83
CA ALA A 342 5.82 -11.72 -2.47
C ALA A 342 4.45 -11.93 -1.81
N ASP A 343 4.39 -11.76 -0.49
CA ASP A 343 3.22 -11.99 0.36
C ASP A 343 2.41 -10.72 0.71
N ASP A 344 2.75 -9.56 0.16
CA ASP A 344 2.09 -8.29 0.50
C ASP A 344 1.58 -7.53 -0.74
N THR A 345 0.61 -6.63 -0.52
CA THR A 345 0.13 -5.69 -1.53
C THR A 345 1.02 -4.47 -1.65
N HIS A 346 1.85 -4.19 -0.64
CA HIS A 346 2.77 -3.07 -0.62
C HIS A 346 4.14 -3.43 -1.19
N TRP A 347 4.84 -2.39 -1.66
CA TRP A 347 6.21 -2.51 -2.11
C TRP A 347 7.18 -2.71 -0.94
N SER A 348 8.41 -3.11 -1.22
CA SER A 348 9.47 -3.18 -0.21
C SER A 348 10.24 -1.86 -0.10
N TYR A 349 11.14 -1.80 0.88
CA TYR A 349 12.09 -0.68 1.04
C TYR A 349 12.93 -0.42 -0.21
N LYS A 350 13.13 -1.44 -1.06
CA LYS A 350 13.87 -1.27 -2.32
C LYS A 350 13.12 -0.34 -3.27
N ALA A 351 11.80 -0.48 -3.35
CA ALA A 351 10.99 0.41 -4.19
C ALA A 351 11.06 1.85 -3.67
N SER A 352 10.90 2.04 -2.36
CA SER A 352 11.03 3.36 -1.74
C SER A 352 12.41 3.98 -2.01
N ASN A 353 13.49 3.22 -1.81
CA ASN A 353 14.84 3.71 -2.10
C ASN A 353 15.00 4.11 -3.58
N ASN A 354 14.65 3.21 -4.51
CA ASN A 354 14.79 3.46 -5.95
C ASN A 354 13.93 4.63 -6.45
N ILE A 355 12.70 4.79 -5.92
CA ILE A 355 11.84 5.93 -6.26
C ILE A 355 12.47 7.22 -5.76
N ILE A 356 12.93 7.27 -4.50
CA ILE A 356 13.47 8.50 -3.92
C ILE A 356 14.84 8.84 -4.50
N GLU A 357 15.68 7.87 -4.88
CA GLU A 357 16.98 8.12 -5.53
C GLU A 357 16.87 8.46 -7.03
N SER A 358 15.68 8.40 -7.61
CA SER A 358 15.44 8.65 -9.03
C SER A 358 15.83 10.07 -9.47
N ASP A 359 16.09 10.24 -10.76
CA ASP A 359 16.43 11.55 -11.35
C ASP A 359 15.31 12.57 -11.14
N GLU A 360 14.06 12.11 -11.16
CA GLU A 360 12.87 12.91 -10.88
C GLU A 360 12.97 13.55 -9.49
N PHE A 361 13.20 12.76 -8.44
CA PHE A 361 13.36 13.27 -7.07
C PHE A 361 14.61 14.13 -6.89
N ASN A 362 15.73 13.73 -7.52
CA ASN A 362 16.96 14.52 -7.49
C ASN A 362 16.75 15.92 -8.11
N ASN A 363 16.02 16.02 -9.20
CA ASN A 363 15.73 17.30 -9.84
C ASN A 363 14.84 18.19 -8.97
N ILE A 364 13.92 17.62 -8.19
CA ILE A 364 13.05 18.37 -7.27
C ILE A 364 13.87 19.00 -6.14
N PHE A 365 14.68 18.20 -5.44
CA PHE A 365 15.28 18.62 -4.16
C PHE A 365 16.71 19.13 -4.25
N ASN A 366 17.48 18.81 -5.30
CA ASN A 366 18.87 19.27 -5.47
C ASN A 366 19.03 20.39 -6.51
N LYS A 367 18.24 20.37 -7.60
CA LYS A 367 18.32 21.42 -8.64
C LYS A 367 17.31 22.55 -8.47
N GLY A 368 16.24 22.33 -7.69
CA GLY A 368 15.20 23.32 -7.44
C GLY A 368 15.53 24.43 -6.43
N GLU A 369 16.75 24.42 -5.86
CA GLU A 369 17.24 25.42 -4.89
C GLU A 369 18.28 26.39 -5.47
N GLN A 370 18.48 26.41 -6.80
CA GLN A 370 19.32 27.40 -7.50
C GLN A 370 18.54 28.59 -8.06
#